data_AF-A0AA35X7R4-F1
#
_entry.id   AF-A0AA35X7R4-F1
#
_cell.length_a   1.000
_cell.length_b   1.000
_cell.length_c   1.000
_cell.angle_alpha   90.00
_cell.angle_beta   90.00
_cell.angle_gamma   90.00
#
_symmetry.space_group_name_H-M   'P 1'
#
loop_
_entity.id
_entity.type
_entity.pdbx_description
1 polymer ?
#
loop_
_entity_poly.entity_id
_entity_poly.type
_entity_poly.pdbx_seq_one_letter_code
_entity_poly.pdbx_strand_id
1 'polypeptide(L)'
;MDYWTSTAEEFGTYGAYVQVLHFTFHVFSSLRNCVILLSSGFKVATADGCSVGHCRECLCCKSGVEYEQFYRERDRRSHFKWFCHVDDDVYVNIHQLVILLHKYDPLTEKVYLGRWSLARTSKLQMRRNIPNLKSNEFAFGTGALYCISSCLMTELEPYFRGSQRFVSMCKLLQYTDDMTVGATIESILGYNFTDVDLIFSELHAISHIPASKLPSLISISYGKNTLPGGGEIKRHVSIPQPQFTLDEDPTRFLSFHCLLYSSTSWCR
;
A
#
# COMPACT_ATOMS: atom_id res chain seq x y z
N MET A 1 13.11 12.95 -19.96
CA MET A 1 12.62 14.08 -20.77
C MET A 1 11.81 13.47 -21.89
N ASP A 2 10.50 13.66 -21.87
CA ASP A 2 9.72 13.84 -23.08
C ASP A 2 8.48 14.66 -22.73
N TYR A 3 8.11 15.48 -23.71
CA TYR A 3 7.62 16.83 -23.53
C TYR A 3 6.11 16.91 -23.33
N TRP A 4 5.73 17.82 -22.44
CA TRP A 4 4.43 18.48 -22.42
C TRP A 4 4.08 19.00 -23.81
N THR A 5 2.92 18.61 -24.34
CA THR A 5 2.30 19.32 -25.46
C THR A 5 0.98 19.93 -24.99
N SER A 6 1.08 21.22 -24.70
CA SER A 6 -0.02 22.15 -24.60
C SER A 6 -0.74 22.28 -25.94
N THR A 7 -2.06 22.08 -25.96
CA THR A 7 -2.95 22.84 -26.84
C THR A 7 -4.20 23.17 -26.03
N ALA A 8 -4.25 24.39 -25.52
CA ALA A 8 -5.42 24.99 -24.93
C ALA A 8 -5.75 26.23 -25.77
N GLU A 9 -6.66 26.07 -26.73
CA GLU A 9 -7.34 27.20 -27.36
C GLU A 9 -8.85 26.98 -27.24
N GLU A 10 -9.48 27.98 -26.61
CA GLU A 10 -10.89 28.41 -26.71
C GLU A 10 -11.99 27.42 -26.28
N PHE A 11 -12.55 27.63 -25.08
CA PHE A 11 -13.87 28.22 -24.85
C PHE A 11 -14.16 28.29 -23.33
N GLY A 12 -14.66 29.45 -22.88
CA GLY A 12 -14.83 29.79 -21.47
C GLY A 12 -15.95 29.03 -20.76
N THR A 13 -15.65 28.54 -19.55
CA THR A 13 -16.48 28.52 -18.34
C THR A 13 -15.60 27.94 -17.21
N TYR A 14 -15.77 28.47 -15.99
CA TYR A 14 -14.92 28.24 -14.83
C TYR A 14 -14.54 26.76 -14.56
N GLY A 15 -13.26 26.51 -14.30
CA GLY A 15 -12.78 25.23 -13.74
C GLY A 15 -11.27 25.06 -13.80
N ALA A 16 -10.50 25.78 -12.98
CA ALA A 16 -9.09 25.48 -12.77
C ALA A 16 -8.86 25.01 -11.33
N TYR A 17 -8.89 23.69 -11.13
CA TYR A 17 -8.14 23.04 -10.05
C TYR A 17 -7.14 22.09 -10.70
N VAL A 18 -5.97 22.61 -11.04
CA VAL A 18 -4.78 21.76 -11.22
C VAL A 18 -4.17 21.60 -9.84
N GLN A 19 -4.72 20.68 -9.03
CA GLN A 19 -3.94 20.16 -7.91
C GLN A 19 -3.00 19.12 -8.50
N VAL A 20 -1.78 19.55 -8.84
CA VAL A 20 -0.69 18.63 -9.16
C VAL A 20 -0.50 17.74 -7.93
N LEU A 21 -1.02 16.52 -7.98
CA LEU A 21 -0.85 15.54 -6.92
C LEU A 21 0.58 15.03 -6.99
N HIS A 22 1.45 15.62 -6.16
CA HIS A 22 2.79 15.11 -5.99
C HIS A 22 2.76 13.85 -5.13
N PHE A 23 2.76 12.69 -5.77
CA PHE A 23 3.16 11.44 -5.14
C PHE A 23 4.68 11.40 -5.07
N THR A 24 5.20 11.07 -3.89
CA THR A 24 6.61 10.71 -3.75
C THR A 24 6.66 9.23 -3.44
N PHE A 25 7.16 8.44 -4.39
CA PHE A 25 7.38 7.02 -4.19
C PHE A 25 8.76 6.82 -3.57
N HIS A 26 8.76 6.20 -2.39
CA HIS A 26 9.96 5.70 -1.75
C HIS A 26 10.00 4.19 -1.89
N VAL A 27 11.06 3.65 -2.50
CA VAL A 27 11.25 2.19 -2.57
C VAL A 27 12.22 1.76 -1.49
N PHE A 28 11.83 0.74 -0.73
CA PHE A 28 12.60 0.22 0.40
C PHE A 28 13.13 -1.16 0.07
N SER A 29 14.46 -1.30 0.05
CA SER A 29 15.11 -2.58 -0.28
C SER A 29 16.26 -2.86 0.67
N SER A 30 16.41 -4.12 1.06
CA SER A 30 17.60 -4.62 1.76
C SER A 30 18.80 -4.78 0.81
N LEU A 31 18.60 -4.65 -0.51
CA LEU A 31 19.67 -4.70 -1.50
C LEU A 31 20.28 -3.32 -1.70
N ARG A 32 21.62 -3.26 -1.70
CA ARG A 32 22.39 -2.00 -1.72
C ARG A 32 22.39 -1.28 -3.08
N ASN A 33 21.91 -1.92 -4.15
CA ASN A 33 22.05 -1.42 -5.53
C ASN A 33 20.76 -1.59 -6.35
N CYS A 34 19.71 -0.83 -6.02
CA CYS A 34 18.54 -0.68 -6.90
C CYS A 34 18.79 0.37 -7.99
N VAL A 35 19.85 0.17 -8.79
CA VAL A 35 20.31 1.13 -9.83
C VAL A 35 19.18 1.46 -10.82
N ILE A 36 18.38 0.46 -11.19
CA ILE A 36 17.25 0.60 -12.10
C ILE A 36 16.18 1.55 -11.55
N LEU A 37 15.88 1.47 -10.25
CA LEU A 37 14.87 2.33 -9.63
C LEU A 37 15.34 3.77 -9.51
N LEU A 38 16.61 3.97 -9.16
CA LEU A 38 17.23 5.28 -9.13
C LEU A 38 17.26 5.93 -10.52
N SER A 39 17.60 5.17 -11.57
CA SER A 39 17.60 5.67 -12.96
C SER A 39 16.20 6.04 -13.47
N SER A 40 15.16 5.45 -12.88
CA SER A 40 13.75 5.77 -13.19
C SER A 40 13.19 6.93 -12.34
N GLY A 41 14.03 7.60 -11.55
CA GLY A 41 13.65 8.78 -10.76
C GLY A 41 12.98 8.49 -9.41
N PHE A 42 12.95 7.22 -8.97
CA PHE A 42 12.43 6.87 -7.64
C PHE A 42 13.41 7.28 -6.53
N LYS A 43 12.88 7.75 -5.40
CA LYS A 43 13.67 7.90 -4.19
C LYS A 43 13.83 6.52 -3.56
N VAL A 44 15.04 5.99 -3.47
CA VAL A 44 15.29 4.69 -2.82
C VAL A 44 15.84 4.94 -1.42
N ALA A 45 15.19 4.35 -0.42
CA ALA A 45 15.71 4.31 0.95
C ALA A 45 16.16 2.87 1.24
N THR A 46 17.44 2.66 1.47
CA THR A 46 17.99 1.32 1.71
C THR A 46 17.72 0.88 3.15
N ALA A 47 17.14 -0.31 3.31
CA ALA A 47 16.98 -1.01 4.58
C ALA A 47 18.16 -2.00 4.78
N ASP A 48 19.39 -1.51 4.61
CA ASP A 48 20.63 -2.29 4.59
C ASP A 48 20.98 -2.97 5.92
N GLY A 49 20.44 -2.46 7.04
CA GLY A 49 20.52 -3.07 8.36
C GLY A 49 19.50 -4.19 8.61
N CYS A 50 18.60 -4.48 7.67
CA CYS A 50 17.57 -5.51 7.82
C CYS A 50 17.95 -6.79 7.08
N SER A 51 17.59 -7.94 7.66
CA SER A 51 17.78 -9.25 7.03
C SER A 51 16.99 -9.37 5.72
N VAL A 52 17.57 -10.07 4.75
CA VAL A 52 16.90 -10.44 3.50
C VAL A 52 15.89 -11.55 3.78
N GLY A 53 14.71 -11.47 3.16
CA GLY A 53 13.64 -12.48 3.25
C GLY A 53 12.29 -11.94 3.71
N HIS A 54 11.34 -12.87 3.85
CA HIS A 54 9.94 -12.66 4.26
C HIS A 54 9.66 -13.24 5.66
N CYS A 55 10.64 -13.19 6.57
CA CYS A 55 10.41 -13.55 7.97
C CYS A 55 9.74 -12.40 8.74
N ARG A 56 9.01 -12.68 9.82
CA ARG A 56 8.33 -11.65 10.63
C ARG A 56 9.28 -10.54 11.06
N GLU A 57 10.44 -10.89 11.60
CA GLU A 57 11.46 -9.94 12.06
C GLU A 57 12.07 -9.15 10.89
N CYS A 58 12.19 -9.78 9.73
CA CYS A 58 12.72 -9.19 8.49
C CYS A 58 11.78 -8.10 7.98
N LEU A 59 10.48 -8.41 7.87
CA LEU A 59 9.44 -7.50 7.40
C LEU A 59 9.29 -6.34 8.38
N CYS A 60 9.12 -6.61 9.67
CA CYS A 60 9.03 -5.56 10.69
C CYS A 60 10.24 -4.61 10.70
N CYS A 61 11.45 -5.10 10.40
CA CYS A 61 12.61 -4.22 10.26
C CYS A 61 12.46 -3.27 9.07
N LYS A 62 12.03 -3.78 7.91
CA LYS A 62 11.82 -2.98 6.69
C LYS A 62 10.70 -1.95 6.87
N SER A 63 9.53 -2.35 7.38
CA SER A 63 8.42 -1.41 7.64
C SER A 63 8.82 -0.35 8.68
N GLY A 64 9.66 -0.72 9.67
CA GLY A 64 10.26 0.27 10.58
C GLY A 64 11.09 1.35 9.87
N VAL A 65 11.80 1.01 8.79
CA VAL A 65 12.52 1.98 7.93
C VAL A 65 11.54 2.85 7.14
N GLU A 66 10.42 2.29 6.67
CA GLU A 66 9.36 3.03 5.96
C GLU A 66 8.76 4.14 6.83
N TYR A 67 8.37 3.79 8.05
CA TYR A 67 7.82 4.75 9.02
C TYR A 67 8.83 5.82 9.39
N GLU A 68 10.07 5.44 9.69
CA GLU A 68 11.15 6.38 9.97
C GLU A 68 11.37 7.36 8.80
N GLN A 69 11.29 6.87 7.57
CA GLN A 69 11.43 7.71 6.38
C GLN A 69 10.28 8.72 6.26
N PHE A 70 9.03 8.33 6.56
CA PHE A 70 7.92 9.28 6.61
C PHE A 70 8.18 10.40 7.64
N TYR A 71 8.60 10.06 8.85
CA TYR A 71 8.89 11.06 9.89
C TYR A 71 10.05 11.98 9.52
N ARG A 72 11.12 11.46 8.91
CA ARG A 72 12.25 12.27 8.44
C ARG A 72 11.85 13.29 7.39
N GLU A 73 10.99 12.90 6.45
CA GLU A 73 10.51 13.84 5.44
C GLU A 73 9.58 14.88 6.07
N ARG A 74 8.74 14.49 7.02
CA ARG A 74 7.92 15.43 7.79
C ARG A 74 8.78 16.46 8.54
N ASP A 75 9.89 16.03 9.16
CA ASP A 75 10.84 16.93 9.86
C ASP A 75 11.49 17.93 8.89
N ARG A 76 11.73 17.52 7.64
CA ARG A 76 12.24 18.38 6.56
C ARG A 76 11.19 19.37 6.03
N ARG A 77 10.04 19.47 6.71
CA ARG A 77 8.87 20.27 6.32
C ARG A 77 8.23 19.82 5.01
N SER A 78 8.41 18.55 4.63
CA SER A 78 7.60 17.96 3.57
C SER A 78 6.17 17.80 4.10
N HIS A 79 5.20 18.46 3.47
CA HIS A 79 3.78 18.41 3.84
C HIS A 79 3.11 17.12 3.32
N PHE A 80 3.64 15.96 3.68
CA PHE A 80 3.02 14.69 3.32
C PHE A 80 1.70 14.52 4.06
N LYS A 81 0.62 14.44 3.28
CA LYS A 81 -0.74 14.29 3.78
C LYS A 81 -1.06 12.85 4.15
N TRP A 82 -0.47 11.89 3.45
CA TRP A 82 -0.76 10.47 3.61
C TRP A 82 0.55 9.67 3.61
N PHE A 83 0.60 8.66 4.48
CA PHE A 83 1.50 7.53 4.34
C PHE A 83 0.72 6.40 3.67
N CYS A 84 1.23 5.81 2.60
CA CYS A 84 0.65 4.60 2.00
C CYS A 84 1.74 3.57 1.80
N HIS A 85 1.51 2.36 2.29
CA HIS A 85 2.37 1.21 2.07
C HIS A 85 1.83 0.39 0.91
N VAL A 86 2.72 -0.18 0.09
CA VAL A 86 2.39 -1.02 -1.07
C VAL A 86 3.44 -2.11 -1.21
N ASP A 87 3.01 -3.36 -1.32
CA ASP A 87 3.90 -4.50 -1.62
C ASP A 87 4.39 -4.49 -3.08
N ASP A 88 5.49 -5.19 -3.37
CA ASP A 88 6.12 -5.21 -4.70
C ASP A 88 5.39 -6.09 -5.74
N ASP A 89 4.40 -6.85 -5.29
CA ASP A 89 3.50 -7.68 -6.09
C ASP A 89 2.10 -7.06 -6.25
N VAL A 90 2.00 -5.73 -6.13
CA VAL A 90 0.74 -4.96 -6.24
C VAL A 90 0.80 -3.91 -7.35
N TYR A 91 -0.24 -3.88 -8.17
CA TYR A 91 -0.50 -2.77 -9.08
C TYR A 91 -1.50 -1.80 -8.45
N VAL A 92 -1.18 -0.50 -8.43
CA VAL A 92 -2.04 0.53 -7.87
C VAL A 92 -2.58 1.46 -8.97
N ASN A 93 -3.90 1.54 -9.06
CA ASN A 93 -4.59 2.58 -9.80
C ASN A 93 -4.57 3.89 -9.01
N ILE A 94 -3.51 4.68 -9.22
CA ILE A 94 -3.28 5.94 -8.49
C ILE A 94 -4.47 6.90 -8.62
N HIS A 95 -5.15 6.96 -9.77
CA HIS A 95 -6.31 7.83 -9.95
C HIS A 95 -7.46 7.47 -8.99
N GLN A 96 -7.79 6.18 -8.84
CA GLN A 96 -8.83 5.75 -7.90
C GLN A 96 -8.38 5.90 -6.43
N LEU A 97 -7.10 5.64 -6.14
CA LEU A 97 -6.54 5.88 -4.81
C LEU A 97 -6.71 7.35 -4.41
N VAL A 98 -6.38 8.28 -5.31
CA VAL A 98 -6.57 9.71 -5.11
C VAL A 98 -8.01 10.06 -4.79
N ILE A 99 -8.98 9.56 -5.58
CA ILE A 99 -10.41 9.81 -5.36
C ILE A 99 -10.82 9.35 -3.96
N LEU A 100 -10.35 8.18 -3.52
CA LEU A 100 -10.61 7.68 -2.17
C LEU A 100 -10.02 8.62 -1.10
N LEU A 101 -8.75 9.00 -1.23
CA LEU A 101 -8.05 9.81 -0.23
C LEU A 101 -8.63 11.23 -0.10
N HIS A 102 -9.23 11.79 -1.16
CA HIS A 102 -9.89 13.10 -1.11
C HIS A 102 -11.20 13.13 -0.33
N LYS A 103 -11.73 11.98 0.10
CA LYS A 103 -12.93 11.91 0.93
C LYS A 103 -12.69 12.34 2.38
N TYR A 104 -11.43 12.52 2.78
CA TYR A 104 -11.01 12.82 4.14
C TYR A 104 -10.10 14.05 4.17
N ASP A 105 -10.07 14.77 5.28
CA ASP A 105 -9.06 15.75 5.64
C ASP A 105 -7.89 15.07 6.37
N PRO A 106 -6.76 14.80 5.69
CA PRO A 106 -5.62 14.09 6.27
C PRO A 106 -4.92 14.80 7.43
N LEU A 107 -5.15 16.11 7.60
CA LEU A 107 -4.49 16.90 8.64
C LEU A 107 -5.28 16.92 9.95
N THR A 108 -6.58 16.64 9.90
CA THR A 108 -7.48 16.70 11.07
C THR A 108 -8.15 15.38 11.39
N GLU A 109 -8.42 14.54 10.37
CA GLU A 109 -9.05 13.24 10.52
C GLU A 109 -8.02 12.12 10.73
N LYS A 110 -8.32 11.22 11.68
CA LYS A 110 -7.45 10.10 12.05
C LYS A 110 -7.88 8.84 11.30
N VAL A 111 -7.47 8.78 10.03
CA VAL A 111 -7.92 7.73 9.10
C VAL A 111 -6.84 6.68 8.91
N TYR A 112 -7.24 5.42 9.05
CA TYR A 112 -6.52 4.22 8.63
C TYR A 112 -7.43 3.41 7.72
N LEU A 113 -7.03 3.21 6.46
CA LEU A 113 -7.82 2.53 5.45
C LEU A 113 -7.03 1.48 4.70
N GLY A 114 -7.72 0.47 4.21
CA GLY A 114 -7.15 -0.66 3.47
C GLY A 114 -8.22 -1.72 3.23
N ARG A 115 -7.80 -2.95 2.92
CA ARG A 115 -8.70 -4.11 2.86
C ARG A 115 -8.40 -5.05 4.02
N TRP A 116 -9.42 -5.42 4.80
CA TRP A 116 -9.22 -6.41 5.86
C TRP A 116 -8.82 -7.79 5.31
N SER A 117 -8.24 -8.63 6.17
CA SER A 117 -8.06 -10.05 5.84
C SER A 117 -9.41 -10.78 5.77
N LEU A 118 -9.43 -12.00 5.23
CA LEU A 118 -10.65 -12.82 5.12
C LEU A 118 -11.38 -13.01 6.47
N ALA A 119 -10.63 -13.04 7.59
CA ALA A 119 -11.19 -13.14 8.94
C ALA A 119 -11.87 -11.85 9.43
N ARG A 120 -11.71 -10.73 8.69
CA ARG A 120 -12.20 -9.36 8.97
C ARG A 120 -11.56 -8.73 10.20
N THR A 121 -11.51 -9.44 11.32
CA THR A 121 -10.85 -9.03 12.56
C THR A 121 -9.97 -10.15 13.10
N SER A 122 -9.01 -9.77 13.95
CA SER A 122 -8.10 -10.66 14.66
C SER A 122 -8.20 -10.41 16.16
N LYS A 123 -8.00 -11.47 16.96
CA LYS A 123 -7.98 -11.39 18.42
C LYS A 123 -6.56 -11.32 18.94
N LEU A 124 -6.34 -10.49 19.95
CA LEU A 124 -5.08 -10.46 20.68
C LEU A 124 -4.83 -11.79 21.39
N GLN A 125 -3.77 -12.50 20.98
CA GLN A 125 -3.48 -13.85 21.47
C GLN A 125 -2.94 -13.87 22.91
N MET A 126 -2.40 -12.76 23.41
CA MET A 126 -1.86 -12.69 24.78
C MET A 126 -2.34 -11.44 25.53
N ARG A 127 -3.05 -11.65 26.64
CA ARG A 127 -3.39 -10.61 27.63
C ARG A 127 -2.20 -10.21 28.53
N ARG A 128 -0.98 -10.12 28.00
CA ARG A 128 0.18 -9.67 28.80
C ARG A 128 0.30 -8.17 28.68
N ASN A 129 0.03 -7.44 29.76
CA ASN A 129 0.35 -6.02 30.02
C ASN A 129 0.68 -5.14 28.79
N ILE A 130 -0.19 -5.14 27.76
CA ILE A 130 -0.07 -4.18 26.67
C ILE A 130 -0.52 -2.85 27.26
N PRO A 131 0.37 -1.85 27.38
CA PRO A 131 -0.01 -0.58 27.97
C PRO A 131 -1.14 0.06 27.17
N ASN A 132 -2.12 0.62 27.87
CA ASN A 132 -3.24 1.38 27.28
C ASN A 132 -4.12 0.58 26.31
N LEU A 133 -4.31 -0.73 26.57
CA LEU A 133 -5.18 -1.55 25.75
C LEU A 133 -6.65 -1.11 25.86
N LYS A 134 -7.26 -0.77 24.72
CA LYS A 134 -8.66 -0.33 24.58
C LYS A 134 -9.59 -1.41 24.03
N SER A 135 -9.09 -2.31 23.18
CA SER A 135 -9.85 -3.41 22.58
C SER A 135 -9.02 -4.69 22.51
N ASN A 136 -9.67 -5.85 22.58
CA ASN A 136 -9.03 -7.17 22.38
C ASN A 136 -9.14 -7.69 20.94
N GLU A 137 -9.86 -6.96 20.09
CA GLU A 137 -10.04 -7.28 18.68
C GLU A 137 -9.55 -6.10 17.84
N PHE A 138 -9.00 -6.39 16.67
CA PHE A 138 -8.55 -5.39 15.71
C PHE A 138 -8.72 -5.88 14.26
N ALA A 139 -9.03 -4.95 13.37
CA ALA A 139 -8.84 -5.09 11.94
C ALA A 139 -7.47 -4.53 11.51
N PHE A 140 -6.98 -5.00 10.37
CA PHE A 140 -5.74 -4.53 9.75
C PHE A 140 -5.86 -4.63 8.22
N GLY A 141 -5.22 -3.71 7.51
CA GLY A 141 -5.06 -3.81 6.07
C GLY A 141 -4.09 -4.93 5.72
N THR A 142 -4.50 -5.90 4.91
CA THR A 142 -3.57 -6.94 4.41
C THR A 142 -2.46 -6.25 3.62
N GLY A 143 -1.19 -6.60 3.90
CA GLY A 143 0.05 -5.97 3.41
C GLY A 143 0.06 -5.34 2.01
N ALA A 144 -0.73 -5.82 1.05
CA ALA A 144 -0.83 -5.28 -0.30
C ALA A 144 -0.94 -3.73 -0.42
N LEU A 145 -1.89 -3.10 0.28
CA LEU A 145 -2.05 -1.64 0.27
C LEU A 145 -2.85 -1.17 1.47
N TYR A 146 -2.29 -0.22 2.21
CA TYR A 146 -3.02 0.55 3.21
C TYR A 146 -2.50 1.98 3.27
N CYS A 147 -3.35 2.91 3.72
CA CYS A 147 -3.00 4.31 3.89
C CYS A 147 -3.38 4.82 5.28
N ILE A 148 -2.53 5.68 5.82
CA ILE A 148 -2.66 6.33 7.12
C ILE A 148 -2.54 7.84 6.93
N SER A 149 -3.53 8.58 7.43
CA SER A 149 -3.53 10.05 7.43
C SER A 149 -2.34 10.61 8.21
N SER A 150 -1.84 11.78 7.83
CA SER A 150 -0.76 12.46 8.57
C SER A 150 -1.17 12.80 10.02
N CYS A 151 -2.45 13.07 10.26
CA CYS A 151 -2.99 13.25 11.60
C CYS A 151 -2.78 11.99 12.45
N LEU A 152 -3.19 10.82 11.96
CA LEU A 152 -3.00 9.55 12.67
C LEU A 152 -1.52 9.13 12.77
N MET A 153 -0.71 9.42 11.75
CA MET A 153 0.74 9.22 11.83
C MET A 153 1.38 10.02 12.97
N THR A 154 0.81 11.16 13.36
CA THR A 154 1.31 11.93 14.51
C THR A 154 1.03 11.21 15.84
N GLU A 155 -0.14 10.58 15.97
CA GLU A 155 -0.48 9.77 17.16
C GLU A 155 0.35 8.47 17.25
N LEU A 156 0.80 7.95 16.10
CA LEU A 156 1.63 6.75 16.00
C LEU A 156 3.11 7.00 16.30
N GLU A 157 3.54 8.25 16.40
CA GLU A 157 4.93 8.63 16.59
C GLU A 157 5.63 7.93 17.79
N PRO A 158 5.00 7.82 18.99
CA PRO A 158 5.60 7.12 20.12
C PRO A 158 5.88 5.64 19.86
N TYR A 159 5.15 5.03 18.92
CA TYR A 159 5.19 3.61 18.62
C TYR A 159 6.07 3.30 17.41
N PHE A 160 6.05 4.15 16.37
CA PHE A 160 6.61 3.83 15.06
C PHE A 160 7.85 4.65 14.70
N ARG A 161 8.06 5.85 15.28
CA ARG A 161 9.21 6.71 14.93
C ARG A 161 10.51 6.17 15.52
N GLY A 162 11.56 6.11 14.71
CA GLY A 162 12.79 5.38 14.99
C GLY A 162 12.57 3.90 14.67
N SER A 163 13.24 3.40 13.63
CA SER A 163 12.98 2.06 13.05
C SER A 163 12.91 0.91 14.07
N GLN A 164 13.69 0.97 15.15
CA GLN A 164 13.67 -0.02 16.23
C GLN A 164 12.42 0.01 17.12
N ARG A 165 11.67 1.12 17.18
CA ARG A 165 10.41 1.20 17.92
C ARG A 165 9.33 0.33 17.29
N PHE A 166 9.17 0.41 15.95
CA PHE A 166 8.24 -0.47 15.24
C PHE A 166 8.61 -1.96 15.41
N VAL A 167 9.90 -2.29 15.31
CA VAL A 167 10.39 -3.66 15.57
C VAL A 167 10.06 -4.11 16.99
N SER A 168 10.17 -3.22 17.97
CA SER A 168 9.81 -3.50 19.37
C SER A 168 8.31 -3.75 19.54
N MET A 169 7.46 -3.02 18.81
CA MET A 169 6.02 -3.26 18.76
C MET A 169 5.69 -4.63 18.16
N CYS A 170 6.30 -5.01 17.04
CA CYS A 170 6.13 -6.35 16.48
C CYS A 170 6.52 -7.45 17.47
N LYS A 171 7.62 -7.26 18.21
CA LYS A 171 8.06 -8.22 19.24
C LYS A 171 7.09 -8.28 20.43
N LEU A 172 6.59 -7.13 20.88
CA LEU A 172 5.63 -7.03 21.99
C LEU A 172 4.32 -7.76 21.65
N LEU A 173 3.78 -7.50 20.45
CA LEU A 173 2.50 -8.05 20.01
C LEU A 173 2.63 -9.46 19.40
N GLN A 174 3.85 -9.86 19.02
CA GLN A 174 4.17 -11.11 18.33
C GLN A 174 3.48 -11.29 16.98
N TYR A 175 3.15 -10.19 16.31
CA TYR A 175 2.49 -10.19 15.01
C TYR A 175 3.42 -9.82 13.86
N THR A 176 2.97 -10.09 12.63
CA THR A 176 3.53 -9.49 11.41
C THR A 176 3.42 -7.97 11.45
N ASP A 177 4.12 -7.31 10.55
CA ASP A 177 4.16 -5.86 10.45
C ASP A 177 2.77 -5.26 10.20
N ASP A 178 2.02 -5.75 9.23
CA ASP A 178 0.66 -5.28 8.91
C ASP A 178 -0.33 -5.46 10.09
N MET A 179 -0.31 -6.61 10.75
CA MET A 179 -1.08 -6.88 11.96
C MET A 179 -0.65 -5.99 13.14
N THR A 180 0.65 -5.69 13.27
CA THR A 180 1.18 -4.77 14.29
C THR A 180 0.64 -3.36 14.10
N VAL A 181 0.49 -2.92 12.84
CA VAL A 181 -0.14 -1.63 12.51
C VAL A 181 -1.58 -1.60 12.98
N GLY A 182 -2.39 -2.59 12.57
CA GLY A 182 -3.80 -2.65 12.94
C GLY A 182 -4.03 -2.76 14.45
N ALA A 183 -3.27 -3.62 15.14
CA ALA A 183 -3.36 -3.75 16.59
C ALA A 183 -2.95 -2.45 17.32
N THR A 184 -1.92 -1.74 16.83
CA THR A 184 -1.54 -0.46 17.43
C THR A 184 -2.64 0.60 17.23
N ILE A 185 -3.21 0.70 16.04
CA ILE A 185 -4.24 1.71 15.72
C ILE A 185 -5.58 1.39 16.40
N GLU A 186 -6.11 0.18 16.24
CA GLU A 186 -7.42 -0.17 16.78
C GLU A 186 -7.38 -0.56 18.26
N SER A 187 -6.45 -1.44 18.66
CA SER A 187 -6.44 -1.98 20.02
C SER A 187 -5.76 -1.07 21.04
N ILE A 188 -4.74 -0.29 20.65
CA ILE A 188 -4.00 0.60 21.58
C ILE A 188 -4.51 2.05 21.45
N LEU A 189 -4.56 2.61 20.24
CA LEU A 189 -5.00 3.99 20.03
C LEU A 189 -6.53 4.13 19.99
N GLY A 190 -7.28 3.08 19.64
CA GLY A 190 -8.75 3.09 19.63
C GLY A 190 -9.37 3.81 18.44
N TYR A 191 -8.66 3.91 17.32
CA TYR A 191 -9.19 4.45 16.07
C TYR A 191 -9.61 3.30 15.15
N ASN A 192 -10.75 3.46 14.46
CA ASN A 192 -11.30 2.40 13.62
C ASN A 192 -10.60 2.31 12.26
N PHE A 193 -10.42 1.09 11.78
CA PHE A 193 -10.04 0.76 10.43
C PHE A 193 -11.22 0.97 9.48
N THR A 194 -10.94 1.55 8.33
CA THR A 194 -11.90 1.71 7.23
C THR A 194 -11.62 0.66 6.16
N ASP A 195 -12.53 -0.31 6.04
CA ASP A 195 -12.47 -1.30 4.96
C ASP A 195 -12.84 -0.67 3.61
N VAL A 196 -12.03 -0.96 2.60
CA VAL A 196 -12.17 -0.44 1.23
C VAL A 196 -12.25 -1.63 0.27
N ASP A 197 -13.45 -1.91 -0.23
CA ASP A 197 -13.74 -3.06 -1.09
C ASP A 197 -13.23 -2.95 -2.54
N LEU A 198 -12.45 -1.91 -2.82
CA LEU A 198 -11.75 -1.66 -4.09
C LEU A 198 -10.26 -1.99 -4.03
N ILE A 199 -9.74 -2.34 -2.85
CA ILE A 199 -8.35 -2.77 -2.63
C ILE A 199 -8.33 -4.30 -2.57
N PHE A 200 -7.49 -4.93 -3.39
CA PHE A 200 -7.36 -6.38 -3.45
C PHE A 200 -5.89 -6.80 -3.30
N SER A 201 -5.68 -7.81 -2.44
CA SER A 201 -4.43 -8.56 -2.28
C SER A 201 -4.55 -9.98 -2.85
N GLU A 202 -3.44 -10.70 -2.93
CA GLU A 202 -3.39 -12.09 -3.38
C GLU A 202 -4.09 -13.08 -2.44
N LEU A 203 -4.46 -12.61 -1.25
CA LEU A 203 -5.28 -13.34 -0.28
C LEU A 203 -6.78 -13.30 -0.62
N HIS A 204 -7.20 -12.41 -1.52
CA HIS A 204 -8.58 -12.25 -1.93
C HIS A 204 -8.88 -13.07 -3.20
N ALA A 205 -10.16 -13.42 -3.39
CA ALA A 205 -10.62 -14.10 -4.60
C ALA A 205 -10.70 -13.14 -5.81
N ILE A 206 -9.54 -12.69 -6.30
CA ILE A 206 -9.41 -11.68 -7.35
C ILE A 206 -9.86 -12.14 -8.73
N SER A 207 -9.90 -13.45 -8.98
CA SER A 207 -10.23 -14.01 -10.30
C SER A 207 -11.71 -13.83 -10.70
N HIS A 208 -12.59 -13.47 -9.77
CA HIS A 208 -14.05 -13.35 -9.99
C HIS A 208 -14.57 -11.92 -9.94
N ILE A 209 -13.68 -10.91 -9.99
CA ILE A 209 -14.12 -9.51 -10.02
C ILE A 209 -14.86 -9.26 -11.35
N PRO A 210 -16.11 -8.74 -11.31
CA PRO A 210 -16.83 -8.42 -12.53
C PRO A 210 -16.07 -7.41 -13.40
N ALA A 211 -16.07 -7.64 -14.72
CA ALA A 211 -15.41 -6.78 -15.69
C ALA A 211 -15.75 -5.29 -15.53
N SER A 212 -17.02 -4.99 -15.23
CA SER A 212 -17.52 -3.62 -15.01
C SER A 212 -16.92 -2.91 -13.80
N LYS A 213 -16.40 -3.66 -12.81
CA LYS A 213 -15.75 -3.10 -11.63
C LYS A 213 -14.25 -2.88 -11.81
N LEU A 214 -13.62 -3.49 -12.82
CA LEU A 214 -12.16 -3.40 -13.02
C LEU A 214 -11.63 -1.96 -13.06
N PRO A 215 -12.25 -1.00 -13.78
CA PRO A 215 -11.76 0.38 -13.82
C PRO A 215 -11.83 1.13 -12.48
N SER A 216 -12.67 0.66 -11.56
CA SER A 216 -12.86 1.24 -10.23
C SER A 216 -11.92 0.67 -9.17
N LEU A 217 -11.23 -0.44 -9.46
CA LEU A 217 -10.30 -1.02 -8.51
C LEU A 217 -9.16 -0.06 -8.23
N ILE A 218 -8.80 0.02 -6.95
CA ILE A 218 -7.65 0.79 -6.46
C ILE A 218 -6.39 -0.05 -6.55
N SER A 219 -6.47 -1.33 -6.24
CA SER A 219 -5.33 -2.24 -6.40
C SER A 219 -5.75 -3.62 -6.89
N ILE A 220 -4.80 -4.27 -7.56
CA ILE A 220 -4.80 -5.71 -7.81
C ILE A 220 -3.43 -6.27 -7.37
N SER A 221 -3.39 -7.52 -6.95
CA SER A 221 -2.16 -8.21 -6.58
C SER A 221 -1.99 -9.48 -7.42
N TYR A 222 -0.77 -10.01 -7.46
CA TYR A 222 -0.45 -11.30 -8.05
C TYR A 222 0.16 -12.24 -7.01
N GLY A 223 -0.44 -13.41 -6.84
CA GLY A 223 0.08 -14.45 -5.94
C GLY A 223 0.43 -15.74 -6.65
N LYS A 224 1.37 -16.47 -6.07
CA LYS A 224 1.76 -17.79 -6.55
C LYS A 224 1.83 -18.76 -5.37
N ASN A 225 0.94 -19.75 -5.34
CA ASN A 225 0.90 -20.76 -4.29
C ASN A 225 1.29 -22.12 -4.86
N THR A 226 2.31 -22.74 -4.30
CA THR A 226 2.64 -24.14 -4.59
C THR A 226 1.69 -25.06 -3.81
N LEU A 227 1.01 -25.95 -4.52
CA LEU A 227 0.16 -26.98 -3.96
C LEU A 227 0.99 -28.10 -3.33
N PRO A 228 0.45 -28.79 -2.31
CA PRO A 228 0.98 -30.09 -1.88
C PRO A 228 0.94 -31.05 -3.08
N GLY A 229 2.11 -31.41 -3.63
CA GLY A 229 2.23 -32.19 -4.87
C GLY A 229 2.94 -31.49 -6.04
N GLY A 230 3.38 -30.23 -5.86
CA GLY A 230 4.28 -29.55 -6.81
C GLY A 230 3.59 -28.78 -7.94
N GLY A 231 2.25 -28.77 -8.00
CA GLY A 231 1.49 -27.89 -8.88
C GLY A 231 1.48 -26.44 -8.38
N GLU A 232 1.30 -25.45 -9.26
CA GLU A 232 1.27 -24.04 -8.88
C GLU A 232 -0.10 -23.43 -9.21
N ILE A 233 -0.74 -22.80 -8.23
CA ILE A 233 -1.92 -21.96 -8.46
C ILE A 233 -1.45 -20.51 -8.53
N LYS A 234 -1.58 -19.92 -9.72
CA LYS A 234 -1.44 -18.48 -9.92
C LYS A 234 -2.77 -17.81 -9.55
N ARG A 235 -2.70 -16.77 -8.73
CA ARG A 235 -3.83 -15.90 -8.41
C ARG A 235 -3.58 -14.56 -9.11
N HIS A 236 -4.39 -14.29 -10.12
CA HIS A 236 -4.44 -13.01 -10.80
C HIS A 236 -5.89 -12.63 -11.07
N VAL A 237 -6.12 -11.35 -11.35
CA VAL A 237 -7.42 -10.85 -11.81
C VAL A 237 -7.75 -11.39 -13.21
N SER A 238 -9.03 -11.57 -13.52
CA SER A 238 -9.47 -11.94 -14.86
C SER A 238 -9.71 -10.68 -15.69
N ILE A 239 -8.88 -10.44 -16.69
CA ILE A 239 -9.04 -9.30 -17.61
C ILE A 239 -9.82 -9.77 -18.85
N PRO A 240 -10.94 -9.12 -19.22
CA PRO A 240 -11.65 -9.42 -20.47
C PRO A 240 -10.79 -9.05 -21.67
N GLN A 241 -10.68 -9.96 -22.64
CA GLN A 241 -9.94 -9.74 -23.89
C GLN A 241 -8.54 -9.14 -23.65
N PRO A 242 -7.68 -9.80 -22.87
CA PRO A 242 -6.38 -9.24 -22.55
C PRO A 242 -5.52 -9.18 -23.82
N GLN A 243 -4.77 -8.08 -23.97
CA GLN A 243 -3.85 -7.90 -25.09
C GLN A 243 -2.64 -8.84 -25.00
N PHE A 244 -2.26 -9.22 -23.79
CA PHE A 244 -1.14 -10.10 -23.52
C PHE A 244 -1.61 -11.51 -23.14
N THR A 245 -0.87 -12.52 -23.57
CA THR A 245 -1.03 -13.90 -23.11
C THR A 245 -0.59 -14.04 -21.64
N LEU A 246 -0.90 -15.17 -20.99
CA LEU A 246 -0.42 -15.44 -19.63
C LEU A 246 1.09 -15.66 -19.55
N ASP A 247 1.75 -15.97 -20.66
CA ASP A 247 3.19 -16.13 -20.73
C ASP A 247 3.89 -14.77 -20.81
N GLU A 248 3.29 -13.80 -21.50
CA GLU A 248 3.77 -12.41 -21.60
C GLU A 248 3.44 -11.59 -20.34
N ASP A 249 2.27 -11.80 -19.75
CA ASP A 249 1.76 -11.03 -18.60
C ASP A 249 1.15 -11.96 -17.53
N PRO A 250 1.99 -12.73 -16.81
CA PRO A 250 1.52 -13.69 -15.81
C PRO A 250 0.82 -13.03 -14.62
N THR A 251 1.14 -11.76 -14.31
CA THR A 251 0.56 -11.00 -13.20
C THR A 251 -0.76 -10.33 -13.57
N ARG A 252 -1.03 -10.16 -14.86
CA ARG A 252 -2.11 -9.35 -15.42
C ARG A 252 -1.96 -7.84 -15.20
N PHE A 253 -0.78 -7.37 -14.82
CA PHE A 253 -0.54 -5.94 -14.57
C PHE A 253 -0.46 -5.13 -15.86
N LEU A 254 0.17 -5.68 -16.90
CA LEU A 254 0.23 -5.00 -18.20
C LEU A 254 -1.17 -4.93 -18.83
N SER A 255 -1.89 -6.06 -18.81
CA SER A 255 -3.27 -6.16 -19.28
C SER A 255 -4.20 -5.21 -18.53
N PHE A 256 -4.06 -5.12 -17.20
CA PHE A 256 -4.85 -4.18 -16.38
C PHE A 256 -4.46 -2.72 -16.65
N HIS A 257 -3.17 -2.42 -16.82
CA HIS A 257 -2.72 -1.09 -17.22
C HIS A 257 -3.36 -0.66 -18.54
N CYS A 258 -3.38 -1.53 -19.54
CA CYS A 258 -3.98 -1.24 -20.84
C CYS A 258 -5.50 -1.12 -20.80
N LEU A 259 -6.16 -1.82 -19.88
CA LEU A 259 -7.58 -1.61 -19.59
C LEU A 259 -7.84 -0.19 -19.04
N LEU A 260 -6.96 0.34 -18.19
CA LEU A 260 -7.09 1.68 -17.61
C LEU A 260 -6.61 2.80 -18.53
N TYR A 261 -5.55 2.55 -19.31
CA TYR A 261 -4.81 3.53 -20.09
C TYR A 261 -4.56 3.01 -21.50
N SER A 262 -5.63 2.79 -22.26
CA SER A 262 -5.57 2.21 -23.60
C SER A 262 -4.75 3.02 -24.61
N SER A 263 -4.55 4.32 -24.35
CA SER A 263 -3.71 5.20 -25.17
C SER A 263 -2.21 4.99 -24.97
N THR A 264 -1.78 4.23 -23.95
CA THR A 264 -0.36 3.94 -23.70
C THR A 264 0.24 3.22 -24.91
N SER A 265 1.42 3.66 -25.37
CA SER A 265 1.97 3.29 -26.69
C SER A 265 2.20 1.79 -26.89
N TRP A 266 2.48 1.05 -25.82
CA TRP A 266 2.72 -0.40 -25.81
C TRP A 266 1.45 -1.23 -25.56
N CYS A 267 0.28 -0.61 -25.40
CA CYS A 267 -1.00 -1.29 -25.25
C CYS A 267 -1.63 -1.64 -26.62
N ARG A 268 -0.85 -2.27 -27.50
CA ARG A 268 -1.25 -2.58 -28.89
C ARG A 268 -1.07 -4.05 -29.20
#